data_AF-A0A1D6MJ98-F1
#
_entry.id   AF-A0A1D6MJ98-F1
#
_cell.length_a   1.000
_cell.length_b   1.000
_cell.length_c   1.000
_cell.angle_alpha   90.00
_cell.angle_beta   90.00
_cell.angle_gamma   90.00
#
_symmetry.space_group_name_H-M   'P 1'
#
loop_
_entity.id
_entity.type
_entity.pdbx_description
1 polymer ?
#
loop_
_entity_poly.entity_id
_entity_poly.type
_entity_poly.pdbx_seq_one_letter_code
_entity_poly.pdbx_strand_id
1 'polypeptide(L)'
;MCDLVARTGRHLQRYENGRRLVAGCIPFRYMDIDDGASDDEQKKLVEVLMISSQSGPGLLFPKGGWENDEAVEETAAREAIEEARVRGDLVQLLGFYDFKSKQPEATCRAAIFALHVKEERASWPEQSTRQRSWLTVPEAAERSCYLWMQEALVTGFSSWLENWRNGGGGGCVDRTER
;
A
#
# COMPACT_ATOMS: atom_id res chain seq x y z
N MET A 1 -16.06 -2.06 20.94
CA MET A 1 -15.05 -2.61 20.01
C MET A 1 -15.80 -3.09 18.78
N CYS A 2 -15.77 -2.34 17.67
CA CYS A 2 -16.15 -2.94 16.38
C CYS A 2 -14.93 -3.73 15.92
N ASP A 3 -14.95 -5.05 16.12
CA ASP A 3 -14.01 -5.92 15.45
C ASP A 3 -14.29 -5.80 13.95
N LEU A 4 -13.42 -5.09 13.24
CA LEU A 4 -13.41 -5.10 11.79
C LEU A 4 -13.19 -6.55 11.36
N VAL A 5 -14.23 -7.18 10.83
CA VAL A 5 -14.15 -8.51 10.24
C VAL A 5 -13.60 -8.32 8.82
N ALA A 6 -12.46 -8.92 8.52
CA ALA A 6 -11.90 -8.90 7.18
C ALA A 6 -12.89 -9.49 6.18
N ARG A 7 -13.03 -8.85 5.01
CA ARG A 7 -13.88 -9.40 3.95
C ARG A 7 -13.31 -10.74 3.47
N THR A 8 -14.18 -11.72 3.23
CA THR A 8 -13.78 -13.06 2.78
C THR A 8 -14.60 -13.52 1.57
N GLY A 9 -14.02 -14.43 0.78
CA GLY A 9 -14.63 -14.93 -0.46
C GLY A 9 -14.26 -14.13 -1.70
N ARG A 10 -14.90 -14.46 -2.83
CA ARG A 10 -14.65 -13.83 -4.15
C ARG A 10 -15.90 -13.53 -4.98
N HIS A 11 -17.09 -13.77 -4.43
CA HIS A 11 -18.35 -13.73 -5.16
C HIS A 11 -18.81 -12.29 -5.50
N LEU A 12 -18.36 -11.30 -4.74
CA LEU A 12 -18.63 -9.87 -4.98
C LEU A 12 -17.47 -9.17 -5.68
N GLN A 13 -16.38 -9.87 -5.99
CA GLN A 13 -15.19 -9.25 -6.56
C GLN A 13 -15.37 -8.93 -8.04
N ARG A 14 -14.76 -7.84 -8.47
CA ARG A 14 -14.79 -7.37 -9.85
C ARG A 14 -13.79 -8.13 -10.72
N TYR A 15 -14.18 -8.32 -11.98
CA TYR A 15 -13.37 -8.92 -13.03
C TYR A 15 -13.43 -8.07 -14.29
N GLU A 16 -12.30 -7.91 -14.98
CA GLU A 16 -12.19 -7.22 -16.28
C GLU A 16 -11.40 -8.10 -17.24
N ASN A 17 -11.94 -8.39 -18.44
CA ASN A 17 -11.25 -9.19 -19.47
C ASN A 17 -10.68 -10.52 -18.93
N GLY A 18 -11.42 -11.20 -18.05
CA GLY A 18 -11.00 -12.45 -17.40
C GLY A 18 -9.99 -12.29 -16.26
N ARG A 19 -9.56 -11.06 -15.94
CA ARG A 19 -8.64 -10.75 -14.85
C ARG A 19 -9.41 -10.39 -13.60
N ARG A 20 -9.03 -10.96 -12.46
CA ARG A 20 -9.53 -10.51 -11.15
C ARG A 20 -8.95 -9.14 -10.82
N LEU A 21 -9.80 -8.20 -10.42
CA LEU A 21 -9.34 -6.88 -9.99
C LEU A 21 -8.98 -6.88 -8.51
N VAL A 22 -7.86 -6.24 -8.22
CA VAL A 22 -7.27 -6.10 -6.88
C VAL A 22 -6.93 -4.63 -6.67
N ALA A 23 -7.05 -4.15 -5.45
CA ALA A 23 -6.50 -2.86 -5.06
C ALA A 23 -5.63 -3.00 -3.82
N GLY A 24 -4.62 -2.14 -3.71
CA GLY A 24 -3.71 -2.11 -2.58
C GLY A 24 -2.97 -0.80 -2.50
N CYS A 25 -2.04 -0.71 -1.56
CA CYS A 25 -1.25 0.50 -1.38
C CYS A 25 0.18 0.19 -0.93
N ILE A 26 1.06 1.16 -1.13
CA ILE A 26 2.38 1.25 -0.51
C ILE A 26 2.21 2.25 0.65
N PRO A 27 2.01 1.78 1.90
CA PRO A 27 1.93 2.67 3.05
C PRO A 27 3.32 3.21 3.33
N PHE A 28 3.44 4.52 3.52
CA PHE A 28 4.71 5.17 3.80
C PHE A 28 4.57 6.20 4.91
N ARG A 29 5.69 6.51 5.55
CA ARG A 29 5.82 7.61 6.52
C ARG A 29 7.14 8.34 6.32
N TYR A 30 7.18 9.58 6.77
CA TYR A 30 8.41 10.34 6.89
C TYR A 30 9.02 10.11 8.28
N MET A 31 10.31 9.81 8.32
CA MET A 31 11.10 9.80 9.54
C MET A 31 11.66 11.20 9.75
N ASP A 32 11.43 11.77 10.93
CA ASP A 32 12.15 12.96 11.35
C ASP A 32 13.58 12.54 11.71
N ILE A 33 14.56 13.21 11.11
CA ILE A 33 15.95 13.06 11.51
C ILE A 33 16.15 14.02 12.67
N ASP A 34 16.19 13.50 13.90
CA ASP A 34 16.57 14.28 15.08
C ASP A 34 18.09 14.47 15.09
N ASP A 35 18.60 15.23 14.12
CA ASP A 35 19.93 15.81 14.22
C ASP A 35 19.76 17.31 14.02
N GLY A 36 20.21 18.08 15.01
CA GLY A 36 20.26 19.54 14.99
C GLY A 36 21.23 20.12 13.93
N ALA A 37 21.30 19.50 12.76
CA ALA A 37 22.07 19.91 11.60
C ALA A 37 21.25 20.87 10.74
N SER A 38 21.49 22.15 10.98
CA SER A 38 21.61 23.27 10.02
C SER A 38 20.78 23.19 8.72
N ASP A 39 19.78 24.07 8.60
CA ASP A 39 19.21 24.82 7.44
C ASP A 39 19.35 24.34 5.97
N ASP A 40 19.76 23.11 5.68
CA ASP A 40 19.72 22.53 4.34
C ASP A 40 18.59 21.51 4.27
N GLU A 41 17.50 21.94 3.63
CA GLU A 41 16.43 21.14 3.03
C GLU A 41 16.40 19.67 3.50
N GLN A 42 15.92 19.49 4.73
CA GLN A 42 15.97 18.23 5.46
C GLN A 42 15.33 17.13 4.60
N LYS A 43 16.15 16.30 3.94
CA LYS A 43 15.69 15.13 3.19
C LYS A 43 15.11 14.14 4.20
N LYS A 44 13.85 14.33 4.58
CA LYS A 44 13.12 13.41 5.46
C LYS A 44 13.23 12.02 4.85
N LEU A 45 13.82 11.08 5.61
CA LEU A 45 13.91 9.69 5.18
C LEU A 45 12.49 9.14 5.06
N VAL A 46 12.28 8.28 4.08
CA VAL A 46 10.98 7.63 3.85
C VAL A 46 11.13 6.15 4.13
N GLU A 47 10.24 5.63 4.96
CA GLU A 47 10.05 4.21 5.17
C GLU A 47 8.71 3.79 4.57
N VAL A 48 8.67 2.55 4.07
CA VAL A 48 7.46 1.89 3.59
C VAL A 48 7.12 0.71 4.50
N LEU A 49 5.83 0.43 4.65
CA LEU A 49 5.34 -0.69 5.43
C LEU A 49 5.08 -1.89 4.52
N MET A 50 5.68 -3.02 4.86
CA MET A 50 5.34 -4.31 4.26
C MET A 50 4.84 -5.28 5.32
N ILE A 51 4.14 -6.33 4.87
CA ILE A 51 3.60 -7.39 5.70
C ILE A 51 4.09 -8.77 5.24
N SER A 52 4.20 -9.72 6.16
CA SER A 52 4.60 -11.10 5.84
C SER A 52 3.56 -11.80 4.95
N SER A 53 4.05 -12.54 3.96
CA SER A 53 3.20 -13.40 3.13
C SER A 53 2.64 -14.58 3.92
N GLN A 54 1.34 -14.84 3.79
CA GLN A 54 0.70 -16.03 4.39
C GLN A 54 1.07 -17.34 3.67
N SER A 55 1.82 -17.28 2.56
CA SER A 55 1.94 -18.41 1.62
C SER A 55 3.37 -18.81 1.31
N GLY A 56 4.34 -18.22 2.00
CA GLY A 56 5.76 -18.47 1.78
C GLY A 56 6.61 -17.36 2.39
N PRO A 57 7.93 -17.46 2.23
CA PRO A 57 8.85 -16.44 2.69
C PRO A 57 8.69 -15.13 1.91
N GLY A 58 9.07 -14.03 2.55
CA GLY A 58 9.13 -12.69 1.98
C GLY A 58 7.96 -11.79 2.38
N LEU A 59 8.03 -10.56 1.88
CA LEU A 59 7.13 -9.48 2.25
C LEU A 59 6.32 -8.99 1.05
N LEU A 60 5.15 -8.44 1.34
CA LEU A 60 4.23 -7.90 0.35
C LEU A 60 3.57 -6.63 0.85
N PHE A 61 3.01 -5.85 -0.08
CA PHE A 61 2.20 -4.68 0.25
C PHE A 61 0.73 -5.07 0.51
N PRO A 62 0.03 -4.36 1.42
CA PRO A 62 -1.39 -4.59 1.71
C PRO A 62 -2.24 -4.47 0.44
N LYS A 63 -3.03 -5.51 0.16
CA LYS A 63 -3.92 -5.54 -1.01
C LYS A 63 -4.96 -6.66 -0.89
N GLY A 64 -6.07 -6.49 -1.59
CA GLY A 64 -7.03 -7.57 -1.78
C GLY A 64 -8.06 -7.26 -2.86
N GLY A 65 -9.10 -8.08 -2.89
CA GLY A 65 -10.06 -8.07 -4.00
C GLY A 65 -10.85 -6.77 -4.04
N TRP A 66 -11.00 -6.18 -5.22
CA TRP A 66 -11.88 -5.04 -5.41
C TRP A 66 -13.33 -5.55 -5.48
N GLU A 67 -14.12 -5.26 -4.45
CA GLU A 67 -15.52 -5.67 -4.36
C GLU A 67 -16.43 -4.75 -5.21
N ASN A 68 -17.63 -5.23 -5.55
CA ASN A 68 -18.57 -4.55 -6.44
C ASN A 68 -19.35 -3.40 -5.77
N ASP A 69 -19.29 -3.31 -4.44
CA ASP A 69 -19.99 -2.35 -3.58
C ASP A 69 -19.10 -1.19 -3.11
N GLU A 70 -17.84 -1.13 -3.55
CA GLU A 70 -16.87 -0.11 -3.15
C GLU A 70 -16.08 0.44 -4.35
N ALA A 71 -15.53 1.64 -4.18
CA ALA A 71 -14.54 2.25 -5.07
C ALA A 71 -13.16 1.59 -4.90
N VAL A 72 -12.28 1.81 -5.87
CA VAL A 72 -10.94 1.21 -5.88
C VAL A 72 -10.07 1.78 -4.75
N GLU A 73 -10.25 3.06 -4.41
CA GLU A 73 -9.62 3.73 -3.27
C GLU A 73 -10.10 3.14 -1.94
N GLU A 74 -11.42 2.93 -1.80
CA GLU A 74 -12.01 2.32 -0.60
C GLU A 74 -11.47 0.91 -0.38
N THR A 75 -11.33 0.13 -1.46
CA THR A 75 -10.68 -1.18 -1.42
C THR A 75 -9.25 -1.07 -0.89
N ALA A 76 -8.41 -0.20 -1.47
CA ALA A 76 -7.02 -0.05 -1.06
C ALA A 76 -6.89 0.38 0.41
N ALA A 77 -7.74 1.30 0.88
CA ALA A 77 -7.76 1.76 2.26
C ALA A 77 -8.24 0.66 3.23
N ARG A 78 -9.29 -0.09 2.86
CA ARG A 78 -9.81 -1.21 3.65
C ARG A 78 -8.73 -2.28 3.84
N GLU A 79 -8.06 -2.68 2.76
CA GLU A 79 -7.01 -3.70 2.79
C GLU A 79 -5.78 -3.25 3.61
N ALA A 80 -5.45 -1.96 3.59
CA ALA A 80 -4.42 -1.40 4.49
C ALA A 80 -4.80 -1.55 5.97
N ILE A 81 -6.08 -1.39 6.31
CA ILE A 81 -6.60 -1.56 7.67
C ILE A 81 -6.68 -3.04 8.05
N GLU A 82 -7.15 -3.90 7.15
CA GLU A 82 -7.36 -5.33 7.39
C GLU A 82 -6.02 -6.08 7.51
N GLU A 83 -5.10 -5.87 6.56
CA GLU A 83 -3.85 -6.65 6.49
C GLU A 83 -2.69 -6.04 7.30
N ALA A 84 -2.65 -4.71 7.50
CA ALA A 84 -1.55 -4.00 8.17
C ALA A 84 -1.98 -3.07 9.34
N ARG A 85 -3.28 -2.82 9.48
CA ARG A 85 -3.91 -1.92 10.44
C ARG A 85 -3.30 -0.53 10.55
N VAL A 86 -3.03 0.03 9.38
CA VAL A 86 -2.70 1.43 9.22
C VAL A 86 -3.87 2.19 8.59
N ARG A 87 -4.03 3.46 9.01
CA ARG A 87 -4.88 4.43 8.31
C ARG A 87 -4.03 5.60 7.85
N GLY A 88 -4.47 6.23 6.78
CA GLY A 88 -3.74 7.31 6.15
C GLY A 88 -4.50 7.90 4.98
N ASP A 89 -3.87 8.86 4.32
CA ASP A 89 -4.42 9.46 3.10
C ASP A 89 -3.89 8.69 1.90
N LEU A 90 -4.79 8.27 1.01
CA LEU A 90 -4.39 7.85 -0.34
C LEU A 90 -4.04 9.11 -1.13
N VAL A 91 -2.76 9.26 -1.48
CA VAL A 91 -2.25 10.50 -2.07
C VAL A 91 -2.10 10.44 -3.59
N GLN A 92 -1.89 9.24 -4.14
CA GLN A 92 -1.67 9.06 -5.58
C GLN A 92 -1.94 7.62 -6.02
N LEU A 93 -2.60 7.43 -7.16
CA LEU A 93 -2.58 6.15 -7.89
C LEU A 93 -1.23 6.03 -8.61
N LEU A 94 -0.40 5.06 -8.22
CA LEU A 94 0.94 4.84 -8.78
C LEU A 94 0.88 4.09 -10.11
N GLY A 95 -0.12 3.23 -10.30
CA GLY A 95 -0.30 2.53 -11.55
C GLY A 95 -1.15 1.27 -11.43
N PHE A 96 -1.25 0.56 -12.56
CA PHE A 96 -1.88 -0.75 -12.66
C PHE A 96 -0.83 -1.81 -13.01
N TYR A 97 -0.83 -2.91 -12.26
CA TYR A 97 0.18 -3.96 -12.39
C TYR A 97 -0.52 -5.30 -12.64
N ASP A 98 -0.22 -5.94 -13.78
CA ASP A 98 -0.74 -7.26 -14.11
C ASP A 98 0.17 -8.36 -13.53
N PHE A 99 -0.42 -9.38 -12.92
CA PHE A 99 0.33 -10.51 -12.36
C PHE A 99 -0.47 -11.82 -12.44
N LYS A 100 0.25 -12.95 -12.47
CA LYS A 100 -0.39 -14.27 -12.40
C LYS A 100 -0.83 -14.56 -10.97
N SER A 101 -2.06 -15.04 -10.82
CA SER A 101 -2.53 -15.56 -9.55
C SER A 101 -1.90 -16.93 -9.27
N LYS A 102 -2.15 -17.49 -8.08
CA LYS A 102 -1.75 -18.87 -7.76
C LYS A 102 -2.57 -19.92 -8.50
N GLN A 103 -3.76 -19.57 -8.97
CA GLN A 103 -4.56 -20.49 -9.77
C GLN A 103 -3.99 -20.51 -11.19
N PRO A 104 -3.78 -21.71 -11.78
CA PRO A 104 -3.39 -21.83 -13.17
C PRO A 104 -4.32 -21.00 -14.07
N GLU A 105 -3.75 -20.29 -15.04
CA GLU A 105 -4.46 -19.46 -16.05
C GLU A 105 -5.19 -18.21 -15.51
N ALA A 106 -5.39 -18.07 -14.21
CA ALA A 106 -6.02 -16.90 -13.64
C ALA A 106 -5.01 -15.75 -13.48
N THR A 107 -5.31 -14.62 -14.10
CA THR A 107 -4.53 -13.37 -14.00
C THR A 107 -5.25 -12.35 -13.12
N CYS A 108 -4.48 -11.43 -12.55
CA CYS A 108 -4.98 -10.35 -11.72
C CYS A 108 -4.41 -9.03 -12.22
N ARG A 109 -5.18 -7.94 -12.01
CA ARG A 109 -4.72 -6.57 -12.24
C ARG A 109 -4.86 -5.79 -10.93
N ALA A 110 -3.74 -5.31 -10.40
CA ALA A 110 -3.71 -4.53 -9.16
C ALA A 110 -3.64 -3.04 -9.45
N ALA A 111 -4.57 -2.25 -8.90
CA ALA A 111 -4.41 -0.81 -8.73
C ALA A 111 -3.63 -0.54 -7.44
N ILE A 112 -2.50 0.16 -7.52
CA ILE A 112 -1.64 0.43 -6.36
C ILE A 112 -1.55 1.92 -6.10
N PHE A 113 -1.82 2.31 -4.86
CA PHE A 113 -1.75 3.70 -4.41
C PHE A 113 -0.57 3.94 -3.47
N ALA A 114 -0.08 5.18 -3.42
CA ALA A 114 0.71 5.63 -2.27
C ALA A 114 -0.25 6.01 -1.12
N LEU A 115 0.03 5.51 0.08
CA LEU A 115 -0.77 5.81 1.28
C LEU A 115 0.12 6.46 2.35
N HIS A 116 -0.13 7.73 2.68
CA HIS A 116 0.60 8.42 3.75
C HIS A 116 0.00 8.03 5.10
N VAL A 117 0.71 7.23 5.89
CA VAL A 117 0.21 6.70 7.17
C VAL A 117 0.12 7.80 8.21
N LYS A 118 -1.06 7.92 8.84
CA LYS A 118 -1.36 8.85 9.95
C LYS A 118 -1.62 8.14 11.27
N GLU A 119 -2.13 6.91 11.23
CA GLU A 119 -2.45 6.13 12.42
C GLU A 119 -1.94 4.70 12.23
N GLU A 120 -1.19 4.22 13.22
CA GLU A 120 -0.76 2.82 13.33
C GLU A 120 -1.35 2.24 14.62
N ARG A 121 -2.11 1.15 14.53
CA ARG A 121 -2.67 0.48 15.73
C ARG A 121 -1.81 -0.68 16.20
N ALA A 122 -1.76 -0.89 17.52
CA ALA A 122 -0.97 -1.95 18.13
C ALA A 122 -1.58 -3.37 18.03
N SER A 123 -2.92 -3.50 17.95
CA SER A 123 -3.62 -4.78 17.82
C SER A 123 -4.37 -4.90 16.49
N TRP A 124 -4.44 -6.12 15.88
CA TRP A 124 -4.89 -6.58 14.53
C TRP A 124 -6.00 -7.66 14.34
N PRO A 125 -6.92 -7.72 13.34
CA PRO A 125 -7.65 -8.97 13.05
C PRO A 125 -6.69 -10.08 12.56
N GLU A 126 -5.69 -9.72 11.73
CA GLU A 126 -4.69 -10.65 11.20
C GLU A 126 -3.35 -10.67 11.97
N GLN A 127 -3.25 -10.11 13.18
CA GLN A 127 -1.94 -10.04 13.88
C GLN A 127 -1.33 -11.40 14.20
N SER A 128 -2.16 -12.42 14.34
CA SER A 128 -1.70 -13.79 14.58
C SER A 128 -1.11 -14.43 13.32
N THR A 129 -1.35 -13.87 12.13
CA THR A 129 -0.94 -14.47 10.85
C THR A 129 -0.02 -13.56 10.02
N ARG A 130 0.05 -12.26 10.33
CA ARG A 130 0.94 -11.32 9.64
C ARG A 130 1.84 -10.57 10.60
N GLN A 131 3.09 -10.38 10.21
CA GLN A 131 4.04 -9.46 10.83
C GLN A 131 4.24 -8.25 9.92
N ARG A 132 4.37 -7.06 10.52
CA ARG A 132 4.62 -5.80 9.81
C ARG A 132 6.09 -5.40 9.95
N SER A 133 6.65 -4.83 8.89
CA SER A 133 8.01 -4.28 8.89
C SER A 133 8.01 -2.93 8.19
N TRP A 134 8.45 -1.91 8.91
CA TRP A 134 8.87 -0.64 8.31
C TRP A 134 10.27 -0.82 7.75
N LEU A 135 10.46 -0.45 6.49
CA LEU A 135 11.69 -0.68 5.74
C LEU A 135 12.01 0.54 4.90
N THR A 136 13.29 0.78 4.67
CA THR A 136 13.69 1.72 3.61
C THR A 136 13.27 1.17 2.24
N VAL A 137 13.15 2.05 1.26
CA VAL A 137 12.79 1.65 -0.12
C VAL A 137 13.73 0.57 -0.70
N PRO A 138 15.07 0.67 -0.54
CA PRO A 138 15.98 -0.40 -0.99
C PRO A 138 15.73 -1.74 -0.28
N GLU A 139 15.59 -1.75 1.05
CA GLU A 139 15.31 -2.98 1.81
C GLU A 139 13.97 -3.62 1.40
N ALA A 140 12.94 -2.81 1.20
CA ALA A 140 11.63 -3.28 0.74
C ALA A 140 11.71 -3.90 -0.67
N ALA A 141 12.51 -3.32 -1.57
CA ALA A 141 12.74 -3.86 -2.90
C ALA A 141 13.42 -5.24 -2.86
N GLU A 142 14.40 -5.43 -1.96
CA GLU A 142 15.09 -6.72 -1.77
C GLU A 142 14.21 -7.81 -1.14
N ARG A 143 13.26 -7.42 -0.28
CA ARG A 143 12.40 -8.36 0.47
C ARG A 143 11.08 -8.71 -0.23
N SER A 144 10.76 -8.03 -1.34
CA SER A 144 9.52 -8.22 -2.08
C SER A 144 9.39 -9.63 -2.67
N CYS A 145 8.27 -10.32 -2.39
CA CYS A 145 7.99 -11.64 -2.95
C CYS A 145 7.77 -11.66 -4.46
N TYR A 146 7.42 -10.52 -5.06
CA TYR A 146 6.93 -10.45 -6.44
C TYR A 146 7.61 -9.33 -7.22
N LEU A 147 8.06 -9.65 -8.44
CA LEU A 147 8.70 -8.69 -9.34
C LEU A 147 7.81 -7.47 -9.63
N TRP A 148 6.51 -7.69 -9.81
CA TRP A 148 5.56 -6.59 -10.07
C TRP A 148 5.43 -5.63 -8.86
N MET A 149 5.61 -6.12 -7.62
CA MET A 149 5.62 -5.26 -6.43
C MET A 149 6.93 -4.48 -6.31
N GLN A 150 8.04 -5.11 -6.69
CA GLN A 150 9.33 -4.42 -6.79
C GLN A 150 9.25 -3.30 -7.83
N GLU A 151 8.63 -3.57 -8.99
CA GLU A 151 8.34 -2.54 -10.01
C GLU A 151 7.46 -1.43 -9.44
N ALA A 152 6.33 -1.76 -8.80
CA ALA A 152 5.45 -0.76 -8.19
C ALA A 152 6.17 0.15 -7.18
N LEU A 153 7.13 -0.39 -6.43
CA LEU A 153 7.95 0.36 -5.49
C LEU A 153 9.05 1.21 -6.18
N VAL A 154 9.83 0.60 -7.06
CA VAL A 154 11.03 1.22 -7.64
C VAL A 154 10.67 2.18 -8.78
N THR A 155 9.74 1.80 -9.66
CA THR A 155 9.34 2.64 -10.79
C THR A 155 8.14 3.51 -10.46
N GLY A 156 7.15 2.99 -9.73
CA GLY A 156 5.95 3.73 -9.35
C GLY A 156 6.21 4.69 -8.18
N PHE A 157 6.40 4.15 -6.99
CA PHE A 157 6.50 4.93 -5.75
C PHE A 157 7.73 5.84 -5.72
N SER A 158 8.91 5.34 -6.10
CA SER A 158 10.15 6.14 -6.01
C SER A 158 10.13 7.32 -7.00
N SER A 159 9.65 7.11 -8.24
CA SER A 159 9.49 8.20 -9.21
C SER A 159 8.45 9.22 -8.74
N TRP A 160 7.32 8.77 -8.18
CA TRP A 160 6.33 9.67 -7.61
C TRP A 160 6.92 10.48 -6.45
N LEU A 161 7.64 9.84 -5.52
CA LEU A 161 8.22 10.49 -4.36
C LEU A 161 9.28 11.53 -4.75
N GLU A 162 10.12 11.24 -5.75
CA GLU A 162 11.10 12.19 -6.29
C GLU A 162 10.41 13.40 -6.92
N ASN A 163 9.38 13.18 -7.75
CA ASN A 163 8.60 14.28 -8.35
C ASN A 163 7.86 15.10 -7.29
N TRP A 164 7.31 14.45 -6.26
CA TRP A 164 6.66 15.12 -5.14
C TRP A 164 7.62 16.03 -4.36
N ARG A 165 8.85 15.53 -4.11
CA ARG A 165 9.92 16.31 -3.45
C ARG A 165 10.38 17.49 -4.31
N ASN A 166 10.56 17.29 -5.61
CA ASN A 166 11.11 18.31 -6.51
C ASN A 166 10.04 19.33 -7.00
N GLY A 167 8.75 19.01 -6.91
CA GLY A 167 7.68 19.69 -7.65
C GLY A 167 6.56 20.35 -6.85
N GLY A 168 6.57 20.29 -5.51
CA GLY A 168 5.70 21.14 -4.68
C GLY A 168 4.84 20.41 -3.67
N GLY A 169 5.14 20.62 -2.38
CA GLY A 169 4.25 20.33 -1.24
C GLY A 169 3.00 21.21 -1.19
N GLY A 170 2.39 21.51 -2.34
CA GLY A 170 1.22 22.35 -2.47
C GLY A 170 -0.06 21.62 -2.08
N GLY A 171 -0.49 21.82 -0.83
CA GLY A 171 -1.89 21.86 -0.45
C GLY A 171 -2.64 20.53 -0.45
N CYS A 172 -2.90 20.03 0.76
CA CYS A 172 -4.08 19.23 1.03
C CYS A 172 -5.31 20.04 0.56
N VAL A 173 -5.89 19.72 -0.59
CA VAL A 173 -7.23 20.19 -0.94
C VAL A 173 -8.18 19.32 -0.13
N ASP A 174 -8.56 19.83 1.03
CA ASP A 174 -9.67 19.32 1.82
C ASP A 174 -10.92 19.27 0.93
N ARG A 175 -11.29 18.06 0.49
CA ARG A 175 -12.61 17.83 -0.13
C ARG A 175 -13.62 17.62 1.00
N THR A 176 -13.90 18.69 1.73
CA THR A 176 -15.17 18.89 2.43
C THR A 176 -15.87 20.10 1.84
N GLU A 177 -16.35 19.98 0.60
CA GLU A 177 -17.41 20.87 0.13
C GLU A 177 -18.52 20.06 -0.58
N ARG A 178 -19.62 19.96 0.16
CA ARG A 178 -21.03 19.69 -0.20
C ARG A 178 -21.52 18.24 -0.20
#